data_AF-A0AA37NVY7-F1
#
_entry.id   AF-A0AA37NVY7-F1
#
_cell.length_a   1.000
_cell.length_b   1.000
_cell.length_c   1.000
_cell.angle_alpha   90.00
_cell.angle_beta   90.00
_cell.angle_gamma   90.00
#
_symmetry.space_group_name_H-M   'P 1'
#
loop_
_entity.id
_entity.type
_entity.pdbx_description
1 polymer ?
#
loop_
_entity_poly.entity_id
_entity_poly.type
_entity_poly.pdbx_seq_one_letter_code
_entity_poly.pdbx_strand_id
1 'polypeptide(L)'
;MPAEFYDWVSYGSQLQLPIDKPSTDLAVLIARFVEISSIIHNHVISDGKPKTANVLQQLLDLDSDLASWEAGLEGDWLYETVHAAHLPPKAVFEGEYHKYHDVWTARIWNYYRWARVLVSQNLLDLANKNPVSSLPLVSAVARDNFLTKIRRLARDTLVSAPTHWRHPALDGPTQVTVESPGGGGAGSAGLPALLFHLKVAGCAPGVPKEYWEWALGVIQTIWGDMGMLHARSMMEAMRAHEDTVLRSGAAGILADDW
;
A
#
# COMPACT_ATOMS: atom_id res chain seq x y z
N MET A 1 -13.73 15.97 0.31
CA MET A 1 -13.79 16.07 1.80
C MET A 1 -14.51 17.36 2.15
N PRO A 2 -15.08 17.50 3.36
CA PRO A 2 -15.59 18.80 3.83
C PRO A 2 -14.44 19.82 3.84
N ALA A 3 -14.71 21.07 3.46
CA ALA A 3 -13.68 22.14 3.46
C ALA A 3 -13.03 22.29 4.85
N GLU A 4 -13.84 22.16 5.90
CA GLU A 4 -13.42 22.20 7.31
C GLU A 4 -12.35 21.17 7.67
N PHE A 5 -12.24 20.06 6.92
CA PHE A 5 -11.19 19.07 7.15
C PHE A 5 -9.80 19.64 6.88
N TYR A 6 -9.64 20.35 5.76
CA TYR A 6 -8.35 20.95 5.40
C TYR A 6 -7.98 22.09 6.33
N ASP A 7 -8.97 22.88 6.76
CA ASP A 7 -8.78 23.93 7.77
C ASP A 7 -8.34 23.33 9.11
N TRP A 8 -8.97 22.23 9.53
CA TRP A 8 -8.62 21.54 10.77
C TRP A 8 -7.23 20.88 10.70
N VAL A 9 -6.88 20.25 9.58
CA VAL A 9 -5.55 19.67 9.37
C VAL A 9 -4.48 20.76 9.32
N SER A 10 -4.76 21.88 8.64
CA SER A 10 -3.87 23.06 8.60
C SER A 10 -3.65 23.64 9.99
N TYR A 11 -4.73 23.85 10.76
CA TYR A 11 -4.66 24.32 12.14
C TYR A 11 -3.90 23.34 13.05
N GLY A 12 -4.20 22.04 12.94
CA GLY A 12 -3.52 20.98 13.69
C GLY A 12 -2.02 20.93 13.39
N SER A 13 -1.62 21.12 12.13
CA SER A 13 -0.21 21.13 11.71
C SER A 13 0.60 22.27 12.34
N GLN A 14 -0.02 23.39 12.68
CA GLN A 14 0.63 24.52 13.35
C GLN A 14 0.90 24.26 14.83
N LEU A 15 0.15 23.33 15.43
CA LEU A 15 0.26 22.97 16.86
C LEU A 15 1.14 21.74 17.09
N GLN A 16 1.60 21.09 16.02
CA GLN A 16 2.38 19.87 16.11
C GLN A 16 3.84 20.10 16.42
N LEU A 17 4.42 19.14 17.14
CA LEU A 17 5.86 19.07 17.29
C LEU A 17 6.50 18.79 15.91
N PRO A 18 7.67 19.36 15.60
CA PRO A 18 8.33 19.14 14.32
C PRO A 18 8.54 17.66 13.97
N ILE A 19 8.72 16.81 14.99
CA ILE A 19 8.88 15.37 14.83
C ILE A 19 7.64 14.68 14.28
N ASP A 20 6.43 15.22 14.48
CA ASP A 20 5.18 14.62 14.00
C ASP A 20 4.81 15.06 12.57
N LYS A 21 5.53 16.04 12.02
CA LYS A 21 5.22 16.68 10.74
C LYS A 21 5.04 15.67 9.58
N PRO A 22 5.90 14.64 9.41
CA PRO A 22 5.71 13.69 8.32
C PRO A 22 4.37 12.96 8.35
N SER A 23 3.83 12.65 9.54
CA SER A 23 2.52 11.98 9.65
C SER A 23 1.37 12.85 9.16
N THR A 24 1.39 14.15 9.47
CA THR A 24 0.34 15.08 9.04
C THR A 24 0.45 15.46 7.58
N ASP A 25 1.67 15.68 7.09
CA ASP A 25 1.91 15.92 5.68
C ASP A 25 1.38 14.73 4.86
N LEU A 26 1.62 13.49 5.32
CA LEU A 26 1.06 12.30 4.66
C LEU A 26 -0.47 12.24 4.73
N ALA A 27 -1.07 12.61 5.87
CA ALA A 27 -2.53 12.61 6.01
C ALA A 27 -3.21 13.52 4.97
N VAL A 28 -2.62 14.68 4.66
CA VAL A 28 -3.09 15.58 3.58
C VAL A 28 -3.01 14.90 2.22
N LEU A 29 -1.91 14.20 1.92
CA LEU A 29 -1.72 13.48 0.66
C LEU A 29 -2.74 12.33 0.52
N ILE A 30 -3.00 11.58 1.60
CA ILE A 30 -4.01 10.52 1.62
C ILE A 30 -5.42 11.09 1.45
N ALA A 31 -5.73 12.24 2.07
CA ALA A 31 -7.01 12.90 1.86
C ALA A 31 -7.21 13.29 0.39
N ARG A 32 -6.20 13.88 -0.25
CA ARG A 32 -6.20 14.17 -1.70
C ARG A 32 -6.40 12.89 -2.53
N PHE A 33 -5.72 11.80 -2.19
CA PHE A 33 -5.92 10.50 -2.85
C PHE A 33 -7.39 10.03 -2.77
N VAL A 34 -8.00 10.12 -1.59
CA VAL A 34 -9.40 9.71 -1.38
C VAL A 34 -10.37 10.57 -2.20
N GLU A 35 -10.12 11.88 -2.30
CA GLU A 35 -10.92 12.77 -3.14
C GLU A 35 -10.82 12.41 -4.62
N ILE A 36 -9.60 12.21 -5.13
CA ILE A 36 -9.37 11.80 -6.52
C ILE A 36 -10.03 10.44 -6.79
N SER A 37 -9.87 9.49 -5.88
CA SER A 37 -10.50 8.16 -5.99
C SER A 37 -12.02 8.24 -6.01
N SER A 38 -12.62 9.12 -5.19
CA SER A 38 -14.06 9.39 -5.23
C SER A 38 -14.50 9.93 -6.60
N ILE A 39 -13.71 10.79 -7.23
CA ILE A 39 -13.99 11.26 -8.59
C ILE A 39 -13.97 10.09 -9.58
N ILE A 40 -12.97 9.23 -9.51
CA ILE A 40 -12.81 8.05 -10.39
C ILE A 40 -13.98 7.09 -10.26
N HIS A 41 -14.48 6.85 -9.05
CA HIS A 41 -15.54 5.88 -8.79
C HIS A 41 -16.96 6.42 -8.99
N ASN A 42 -17.19 7.71 -8.74
CA ASN A 42 -18.54 8.29 -8.73
C ASN A 42 -18.87 9.11 -9.98
N HIS A 43 -17.90 9.36 -10.86
CA HIS A 43 -18.13 10.12 -12.08
C HIS A 43 -17.76 9.32 -13.33
N VAL A 44 -18.46 9.62 -14.42
CA VAL A 44 -18.10 9.09 -15.74
C VAL A 44 -16.76 9.69 -16.17
N ILE A 45 -15.76 8.82 -16.31
CA ILE A 45 -14.46 9.08 -16.92
C ILE A 45 -14.51 8.50 -18.33
N SER A 46 -14.20 9.31 -19.33
CA SER A 46 -14.30 8.89 -20.73
C SER A 46 -13.11 9.37 -21.53
N ASP A 47 -12.66 8.54 -22.46
CA ASP A 47 -11.49 8.85 -23.24
C ASP A 47 -11.70 10.07 -24.17
N GLY A 48 -10.61 10.79 -24.45
CA GLY A 48 -10.60 12.05 -25.18
C GLY A 48 -11.25 13.25 -24.46
N LYS A 49 -11.68 13.12 -23.20
CA LYS A 49 -12.30 14.23 -22.45
C LYS A 49 -11.28 14.96 -21.57
N PRO A 50 -11.33 16.31 -21.50
CA PRO A 50 -10.44 17.10 -20.64
C PRO A 50 -10.47 16.69 -19.16
N LYS A 51 -11.64 16.25 -18.67
CA LYS A 51 -11.80 15.76 -17.30
C LYS A 51 -10.90 14.55 -17.02
N THR A 52 -10.79 13.62 -17.95
CA THR A 52 -9.95 12.41 -17.81
C THR A 52 -8.47 12.77 -17.75
N ALA A 53 -8.02 13.64 -18.65
CA ALA A 53 -6.65 14.16 -18.64
C ALA A 53 -6.35 14.93 -17.33
N ASN A 54 -7.31 15.71 -16.83
CA ASN A 54 -7.16 16.42 -15.55
C ASN A 54 -7.02 15.45 -14.37
N VAL A 55 -7.85 14.40 -14.29
CA VAL A 55 -7.73 13.37 -13.23
C VAL A 55 -6.38 12.64 -13.31
N LEU A 56 -5.92 12.30 -14.52
CA LEU A 56 -4.59 11.71 -14.73
C LEU A 56 -3.48 12.64 -14.24
N GLN A 57 -3.55 13.93 -14.57
CA GLN A 57 -2.58 14.92 -14.09
C GLN A 57 -2.59 15.03 -12.57
N GLN A 58 -3.76 15.10 -11.92
CA GLN A 58 -3.86 15.14 -10.46
C GLN A 58 -3.23 13.92 -9.78
N LEU A 59 -3.35 12.73 -10.38
CA LEU A 59 -2.69 11.52 -9.88
C LEU A 59 -1.17 11.57 -10.06
N LEU A 60 -0.68 12.11 -11.18
CA LEU A 60 0.76 12.29 -11.42
C LEU A 60 1.37 13.28 -10.42
N ASP A 61 0.69 14.40 -10.20
CA ASP A 61 1.11 15.41 -9.22
C ASP A 61 1.15 14.80 -7.81
N LEU A 62 0.12 14.04 -7.44
CA LEU A 62 0.08 13.33 -6.15
C LEU A 62 1.18 12.27 -6.02
N ASP A 63 1.50 11.51 -7.07
CA ASP A 63 2.62 10.56 -7.03
C ASP A 63 3.97 11.26 -6.84
N SER A 64 4.15 12.45 -7.44
CA SER A 64 5.33 13.29 -7.24
C SER A 64 5.41 13.85 -5.82
N ASP A 65 4.28 14.28 -5.25
CA ASP A 65 4.22 14.77 -3.87
C ASP A 65 4.53 13.64 -2.87
N LEU A 66 4.00 12.43 -3.10
CA LEU A 66 4.33 11.23 -2.32
C LEU A 66 5.81 10.85 -2.47
N ALA A 67 6.41 11.02 -3.65
CA ALA A 67 7.85 10.83 -3.85
C ALA A 67 8.68 11.80 -3.00
N SER A 68 8.26 13.06 -3.00
CA SER A 68 8.93 14.13 -2.27
C SER A 68 8.80 13.93 -0.76
N TRP A 69 7.63 13.44 -0.30
CA TRP A 69 7.42 13.06 1.09
C TRP A 69 8.41 11.98 1.54
N GLU A 70 8.56 10.89 0.78
CA GLU A 70 9.52 9.81 1.09
C GLU A 70 10.97 10.32 1.11
N ALA A 71 11.34 11.14 0.11
CA ALA A 71 12.69 11.68 -0.01
C ALA A 71 13.06 12.69 1.07
N GLY A 72 12.07 13.32 1.71
CA GLY A 72 12.25 14.31 2.77
C GLY A 72 12.27 13.73 4.19
N LEU A 73 12.19 12.40 4.35
CA LEU A 73 12.24 11.77 5.67
C LEU A 73 13.68 11.72 6.20
N GLU A 74 13.82 12.00 7.50
CA GLU A 74 15.11 12.04 8.19
C GLU A 74 14.98 11.51 9.64
N GLY A 75 16.12 11.17 10.25
CA GLY A 75 16.19 10.78 11.67
C GLY A 75 15.32 9.56 12.00
N ASP A 76 14.49 9.69 13.03
CA ASP A 76 13.62 8.62 13.56
C ASP A 76 12.57 8.11 12.56
N TRP A 77 12.34 8.85 11.47
CA TRP A 77 11.43 8.43 10.39
C TRP A 77 12.06 7.42 9.43
N LEU A 78 13.38 7.26 9.45
CA LEU A 78 14.06 6.26 8.65
C LEU A 78 13.90 4.87 9.26
N TYR A 79 13.77 3.86 8.42
CA TYR A 79 13.77 2.46 8.84
C TYR A 79 15.04 1.76 8.37
N GLU A 80 15.40 0.69 9.08
CA GLU A 80 16.49 -0.21 8.71
C GLU A 80 15.92 -1.53 8.20
N THR A 81 16.52 -2.09 7.15
CA THR A 81 16.22 -3.45 6.70
C THR A 81 17.17 -4.44 7.36
N VAL A 82 16.63 -5.32 8.18
CA VAL A 82 17.39 -6.34 8.91
C VAL A 82 17.23 -7.68 8.20
N HIS A 83 18.35 -8.33 7.89
CA HIS A 83 18.38 -9.67 7.32
C HIS A 83 18.31 -10.71 8.44
N ALA A 84 17.29 -11.55 8.41
CA ALA A 84 16.94 -12.51 9.43
C ALA A 84 16.50 -13.86 8.82
N ALA A 85 17.29 -14.38 7.88
CA ALA A 85 17.03 -15.67 7.21
C ALA A 85 16.95 -16.90 8.16
N HIS A 86 17.38 -16.74 9.41
CA HIS A 86 17.23 -17.75 10.46
C HIS A 86 15.81 -17.81 11.06
N LEU A 87 14.99 -16.78 10.83
CA LEU A 87 13.61 -16.73 11.31
C LEU A 87 12.65 -17.48 10.37
N PRO A 88 11.49 -17.94 10.87
CA PRO A 88 10.53 -18.68 10.06
C PRO A 88 10.04 -17.87 8.83
N PRO A 89 10.15 -18.40 7.59
CA PRO A 89 9.76 -17.68 6.37
C PRO A 89 8.28 -17.29 6.30
N LYS A 90 7.41 -18.04 7.00
CA LYS A 90 5.98 -17.71 7.12
C LYS A 90 5.71 -16.46 7.97
N ALA A 91 6.65 -16.10 8.85
CA ALA A 91 6.58 -14.91 9.69
C ALA A 91 7.36 -13.74 9.10
N VAL A 92 8.47 -14.01 8.40
CA VAL A 92 9.41 -13.01 7.89
C VAL A 92 9.56 -13.17 6.38
N PHE A 93 9.03 -12.20 5.62
CA PHE A 93 9.03 -12.26 4.16
C PHE A 93 10.44 -12.15 3.60
N GLU A 94 10.81 -13.05 2.68
CA GLU A 94 12.15 -13.12 2.08
C GLU A 94 13.30 -13.13 3.11
N GLY A 95 13.02 -13.54 4.36
CA GLY A 95 14.02 -13.51 5.43
C GLY A 95 14.46 -12.10 5.82
N GLU A 96 13.68 -11.06 5.53
CA GLU A 96 13.94 -9.67 5.92
C GLU A 96 12.80 -9.09 6.75
N TYR A 97 13.13 -8.14 7.63
CA TYR A 97 12.13 -7.28 8.26
C TYR A 97 12.59 -5.83 8.36
N HIS A 98 11.63 -4.92 8.42
CA HIS A 98 11.91 -3.50 8.67
C HIS A 98 11.88 -3.18 10.16
N LYS A 99 12.92 -2.51 10.64
CA LYS A 99 13.02 -1.99 11.99
C LYS A 99 12.81 -0.48 11.98
N TYR A 100 11.82 -0.02 12.74
CA TYR A 100 11.48 1.39 12.88
C TYR A 100 11.78 1.88 14.29
N HIS A 101 11.93 3.20 14.45
CA HIS A 101 12.06 3.86 15.75
C HIS A 101 10.94 3.42 16.70
N ASP A 102 9.70 3.45 16.21
CA ASP A 102 8.52 2.98 16.92
C ASP A 102 7.44 2.43 15.97
N VAL A 103 6.40 1.85 16.57
CA VAL A 103 5.28 1.28 15.83
C VAL A 103 4.39 2.31 15.14
N TRP A 104 4.43 3.58 15.58
CA TRP A 104 3.68 4.65 14.93
C TRP A 104 4.31 4.98 13.58
N THR A 105 5.62 5.17 13.55
CA THR A 105 6.44 5.36 12.35
C THR A 105 6.21 4.24 11.35
N ALA A 106 6.23 2.98 11.82
CA ALA A 106 5.95 1.82 10.99
C ALA A 106 4.58 1.88 10.28
N ARG A 107 3.54 2.33 11.00
CA ARG A 107 2.19 2.48 10.44
C ARG A 107 2.12 3.57 9.38
N ILE A 108 2.72 4.72 9.64
CA ILE A 108 2.75 5.84 8.69
C ILE A 108 3.43 5.40 7.39
N TRP A 109 4.55 4.68 7.48
CA TRP A 109 5.18 4.05 6.31
C TRP A 109 4.25 3.13 5.53
N ASN A 110 3.47 2.30 6.22
CA ASN A 110 2.56 1.39 5.54
C ASN A 110 1.34 2.09 4.92
N TYR A 111 0.83 3.15 5.52
CA TYR A 111 -0.17 4.01 4.88
C TYR A 111 0.38 4.70 3.63
N TYR A 112 1.62 5.16 3.69
CA TYR A 112 2.32 5.74 2.55
C TYR A 112 2.44 4.72 1.40
N ARG A 113 2.96 3.52 1.68
CA ARG A 113 3.11 2.45 0.68
C ARG A 113 1.77 2.06 0.08
N TRP A 114 0.75 1.90 0.93
CA TRP A 114 -0.61 1.61 0.51
C TRP A 114 -1.15 2.67 -0.46
N ALA A 115 -1.08 3.95 -0.10
CA ALA A 115 -1.55 5.04 -0.93
C ALA A 115 -0.79 5.09 -2.26
N ARG A 116 0.53 4.97 -2.22
CA ARG A 116 1.38 5.10 -3.42
C ARG A 116 1.25 3.91 -4.38
N VAL A 117 1.00 2.70 -3.87
CA VAL A 117 0.62 1.54 -4.70
C VAL A 117 -0.70 1.82 -5.40
N LEU A 118 -1.73 2.28 -4.69
CA LEU A 118 -3.04 2.54 -5.28
C LEU A 118 -3.04 3.70 -6.27
N VAL A 119 -2.29 4.77 -6.01
CA VAL A 119 -2.09 5.88 -6.96
C VAL A 119 -1.46 5.36 -8.25
N SER A 120 -0.40 4.56 -8.14
CA SER A 120 0.30 3.98 -9.31
C SER A 120 -0.60 3.01 -10.07
N GLN A 121 -1.40 2.20 -9.37
CA GLN A 121 -2.39 1.32 -9.98
C GLN A 121 -3.49 2.11 -10.70
N ASN A 122 -4.04 3.16 -10.08
CA ASN A 122 -5.06 4.00 -10.70
C ASN A 122 -4.53 4.71 -11.96
N LEU A 123 -3.26 5.14 -11.94
CA LEU A 123 -2.59 5.69 -13.13
C LEU A 123 -2.52 4.66 -14.27
N LEU A 124 -2.09 3.44 -13.98
CA LEU A 124 -2.03 2.36 -14.97
C LEU A 124 -3.43 2.02 -15.52
N ASP A 125 -4.40 1.84 -14.64
CA ASP A 125 -5.77 1.48 -15.00
C ASP A 125 -6.45 2.56 -15.85
N LEU A 126 -6.31 3.83 -15.47
CA LEU A 126 -6.86 4.95 -16.23
C LEU A 126 -6.15 5.12 -17.57
N ALA A 127 -4.82 4.98 -17.62
CA ALA A 127 -4.07 5.05 -18.86
C ALA A 127 -4.47 3.93 -19.83
N ASN A 128 -4.66 2.71 -19.33
CA ASN A 128 -5.12 1.56 -20.12
C ASN A 128 -6.53 1.78 -20.69
N LYS A 129 -7.45 2.28 -19.86
CA LYS A 129 -8.85 2.47 -20.25
C LYS A 129 -9.07 3.73 -21.11
N ASN A 130 -8.14 4.68 -21.08
CA ASN A 130 -8.27 5.98 -21.74
C ASN A 130 -6.97 6.34 -22.51
N PRO A 131 -6.64 5.62 -23.59
CA PRO A 131 -5.40 5.81 -24.33
C PRO A 131 -5.26 7.22 -24.93
N VAL A 132 -6.33 7.82 -25.47
CA VAL A 132 -6.25 9.16 -26.08
C VAL A 132 -5.94 10.24 -25.03
N SER A 133 -6.56 10.15 -23.85
CA SER A 133 -6.38 11.11 -22.75
C SER A 133 -5.03 10.94 -22.06
N SER A 134 -4.50 9.72 -22.04
CA SER A 134 -3.26 9.40 -21.34
C SER A 134 -2.00 9.54 -22.19
N LEU A 135 -2.10 9.41 -23.52
CA LEU A 135 -0.97 9.52 -24.45
C LEU A 135 -0.06 10.74 -24.21
N PRO A 136 -0.57 11.98 -23.97
CA PRO A 136 0.29 13.13 -23.72
C PRO A 136 0.91 13.17 -22.31
N LEU A 137 0.43 12.35 -21.38
CA LEU A 137 0.78 12.42 -19.95
C LEU A 137 1.59 11.21 -19.47
N VAL A 138 1.35 10.03 -20.05
CA VAL A 138 1.88 8.75 -19.58
C VAL A 138 2.58 8.04 -20.73
N SER A 139 3.91 8.06 -20.72
CA SER A 139 4.74 7.33 -21.67
C SER A 139 4.81 5.83 -21.33
N ALA A 140 5.28 5.01 -22.28
CA ALA A 140 5.56 3.60 -22.03
C ALA A 140 6.56 3.40 -20.86
N VAL A 141 7.63 4.20 -20.83
CA VAL A 141 8.62 4.20 -19.74
C VAL A 141 7.98 4.55 -18.39
N ALA A 142 7.05 5.51 -18.35
CA ALA A 142 6.33 5.84 -17.13
C ALA A 142 5.51 4.66 -16.60
N ARG A 143 4.90 3.87 -17.50
CA ARG A 143 4.13 2.67 -17.13
C ARG A 143 5.02 1.59 -16.52
N ASP A 144 6.18 1.34 -17.10
CA ASP A 144 7.15 0.38 -16.56
C ASP A 144 7.68 0.83 -15.19
N ASN A 145 7.88 2.14 -15.01
CA ASN A 145 8.25 2.73 -13.74
C ASN A 145 7.15 2.55 -12.68
N PHE A 146 5.86 2.71 -13.04
CA PHE A 146 4.75 2.45 -12.12
C PHE A 146 4.71 0.98 -11.68
N LEU A 147 4.87 0.02 -12.60
CA LEU A 147 4.89 -1.41 -12.26
C LEU A 147 6.08 -1.76 -11.35
N THR A 148 7.27 -1.25 -11.66
CA THR A 148 8.47 -1.45 -10.85
C THR A 148 8.28 -0.88 -9.44
N LYS A 149 7.72 0.32 -9.34
CA LYS A 149 7.41 0.97 -8.07
C LYS A 149 6.38 0.18 -7.26
N ILE A 150 5.31 -0.29 -7.90
CA ILE A 150 4.28 -1.11 -7.25
C ILE A 150 4.90 -2.37 -6.66
N ARG A 151 5.73 -3.08 -7.42
CA ARG A 151 6.45 -4.27 -6.94
C ARG A 151 7.31 -3.97 -5.72
N ARG A 152 8.13 -2.91 -5.78
CA ARG A 152 8.97 -2.47 -4.66
C ARG A 152 8.13 -2.18 -3.41
N LEU A 153 7.10 -1.35 -3.53
CA LEU A 153 6.28 -0.94 -2.38
C LEU A 153 5.46 -2.10 -1.80
N ALA A 154 4.98 -3.00 -2.65
CA ALA A 154 4.33 -4.23 -2.22
C ALA A 154 5.29 -5.10 -1.40
N ARG A 155 6.51 -5.35 -1.92
CA ARG A 155 7.57 -6.07 -1.19
C ARG A 155 7.84 -5.43 0.16
N ASP A 156 8.09 -4.11 0.18
CA ASP A 156 8.42 -3.36 1.39
C ASP A 156 7.27 -3.38 2.43
N THR A 157 6.02 -3.55 1.97
CA THR A 157 4.86 -3.75 2.84
C THR A 157 4.89 -5.14 3.49
N LEU A 158 5.19 -6.20 2.72
CA LEU A 158 5.30 -7.56 3.24
C LEU A 158 6.47 -7.70 4.24
N VAL A 159 7.65 -7.16 3.89
CA VAL A 159 8.84 -7.10 4.76
C VAL A 159 8.55 -6.34 6.07
N SER A 160 7.64 -5.38 6.06
CA SER A 160 7.26 -4.65 7.29
C SER A 160 6.27 -5.38 8.20
N ALA A 161 5.62 -6.45 7.73
CA ALA A 161 4.55 -7.09 8.49
C ALA A 161 4.97 -7.60 9.89
N PRO A 162 6.18 -8.15 10.10
CA PRO A 162 6.64 -8.61 11.43
C PRO A 162 6.61 -7.51 12.50
N THR A 163 6.81 -6.26 12.10
CA THR A 163 6.76 -5.10 13.01
C THR A 163 5.34 -4.82 13.52
N HIS A 164 4.34 -5.17 12.73
CA HIS A 164 2.95 -4.79 12.95
C HIS A 164 2.11 -5.88 13.60
N TRP A 165 2.57 -7.13 13.56
CA TRP A 165 1.84 -8.25 14.10
C TRP A 165 2.77 -9.33 14.65
N ARG A 166 2.36 -9.88 15.79
CA ARG A 166 3.05 -10.97 16.46
C ARG A 166 2.67 -12.30 15.83
N HIS A 167 3.43 -12.74 14.84
CA HIS A 167 3.16 -14.03 14.21
C HIS A 167 3.40 -15.15 15.24
N PRO A 168 2.43 -16.07 15.48
CA PRO A 168 2.56 -17.15 16.47
C PRO A 168 3.64 -18.21 16.18
N ALA A 169 4.45 -17.99 15.15
CA ALA A 169 5.57 -18.85 14.78
C ALA A 169 6.91 -18.32 15.30
N LEU A 170 6.93 -17.06 15.74
CA LEU A 170 8.06 -16.46 16.41
C LEU A 170 7.94 -16.82 17.90
N ASP A 171 9.03 -17.31 18.47
CA ASP A 171 9.13 -17.51 19.92
C ASP A 171 9.30 -16.17 20.65
N GLY A 172 9.20 -16.16 21.98
CA GLY A 172 9.29 -14.92 22.77
C GLY A 172 10.53 -14.07 22.47
N PRO A 173 11.76 -14.63 22.49
CA PRO A 173 12.97 -13.89 22.16
C PRO A 173 13.00 -13.35 20.72
N THR A 174 12.67 -14.17 19.72
CA THR A 174 12.65 -13.73 18.32
C THR A 174 11.57 -12.69 18.05
N GLN A 175 10.43 -12.81 18.71
CA GLN A 175 9.34 -11.83 18.65
C GLN A 175 9.79 -10.44 19.14
N VAL A 176 10.56 -10.37 20.23
CA VAL A 176 11.12 -9.11 20.75
C VAL A 176 12.09 -8.46 19.76
N THR A 177 12.79 -9.24 18.92
CA THR A 177 13.76 -8.69 17.95
C THR A 177 13.13 -7.99 16.74
N VAL A 178 11.92 -8.41 16.36
CA VAL A 178 11.22 -7.88 15.17
C VAL A 178 10.22 -6.76 15.48
N GLU A 179 9.80 -6.67 16.75
CA GLU A 179 8.85 -5.65 17.17
C GLU A 179 9.49 -4.26 17.26
N SER A 180 8.73 -3.24 16.84
CA SER A 180 9.08 -1.87 17.17
C SER A 180 8.56 -1.47 18.55
N PRO A 181 9.32 -0.63 19.29
CA PRO A 181 8.88 -0.04 20.55
C PRO A 181 7.53 0.70 20.45
N GLY A 182 6.88 0.89 21.60
CA GLY A 182 5.70 1.76 21.72
C GLY A 182 4.37 1.02 21.94
N GLY A 183 4.34 -0.31 21.95
CA GLY A 183 3.23 -1.16 22.42
C GLY A 183 1.91 -1.06 21.66
N GLY A 184 1.67 0.04 20.93
CA GLY A 184 0.39 0.38 20.33
C GLY A 184 0.01 -0.42 19.11
N GLY A 185 0.93 -1.20 18.51
CA GLY A 185 0.67 -2.03 17.33
C GLY A 185 0.66 -3.53 17.54
N ALA A 186 1.07 -4.03 18.71
CA ALA A 186 0.85 -5.42 19.07
C ALA A 186 -0.56 -5.58 19.66
N GLY A 187 -1.60 -5.46 18.84
CA GLY A 187 -2.98 -5.61 19.31
C GLY A 187 -4.06 -5.44 18.25
N SER A 188 -5.29 -5.79 18.62
CA SER A 188 -6.47 -5.82 17.74
C SER A 188 -6.80 -4.50 17.05
N ALA A 189 -6.37 -3.35 17.58
CA ALA A 189 -6.65 -2.04 17.00
C ALA A 189 -5.81 -1.71 15.75
N GLY A 190 -4.58 -2.22 15.64
CA GLY A 190 -3.68 -1.95 14.51
C GLY A 190 -3.84 -2.92 13.34
N LEU A 191 -4.34 -4.13 13.63
CA LEU A 191 -4.44 -5.21 12.64
C LEU A 191 -5.38 -4.91 11.47
N PRO A 192 -6.53 -4.24 11.63
CA PRO A 192 -7.38 -3.91 10.49
C PRO A 192 -6.64 -3.14 9.39
N ALA A 193 -5.79 -2.17 9.76
CA ALA A 193 -4.98 -1.43 8.79
C ALA A 193 -3.96 -2.35 8.09
N LEU A 194 -3.23 -3.18 8.85
CA LEU A 194 -2.28 -4.14 8.29
C LEU A 194 -2.95 -5.09 7.28
N LEU A 195 -4.15 -5.58 7.60
CA LEU A 195 -4.91 -6.48 6.73
C LEU A 195 -5.21 -5.83 5.36
N PHE A 196 -5.60 -4.55 5.35
CA PHE A 196 -5.77 -3.79 4.11
C PHE A 196 -4.45 -3.63 3.34
N HIS A 197 -3.37 -3.31 4.04
CA HIS A 197 -2.05 -3.12 3.41
C HIS A 197 -1.54 -4.41 2.77
N LEU A 198 -1.66 -5.55 3.46
CA LEU A 198 -1.29 -6.87 2.95
C LEU A 198 -2.15 -7.27 1.74
N LYS A 199 -3.47 -7.05 1.81
CA LYS A 199 -4.36 -7.30 0.67
C LYS A 199 -3.99 -6.46 -0.55
N VAL A 200 -3.65 -5.19 -0.35
CA VAL A 200 -3.24 -4.32 -1.47
C VAL A 200 -1.91 -4.77 -2.03
N ALA A 201 -0.90 -5.02 -1.19
CA ALA A 201 0.41 -5.48 -1.63
C ALA A 201 0.36 -6.82 -2.38
N GLY A 202 -0.37 -7.80 -1.86
CA GLY A 202 -0.49 -9.13 -2.48
C GLY A 202 -1.33 -9.15 -3.76
N CYS A 203 -2.24 -8.19 -3.96
CA CYS A 203 -3.09 -8.10 -5.16
C CYS A 203 -2.69 -6.96 -6.12
N ALA A 204 -1.54 -6.34 -5.92
CA ALA A 204 -1.13 -5.20 -6.74
C ALA A 204 -0.73 -5.66 -8.16
N PRO A 205 -0.95 -4.85 -9.20
CA PRO A 205 -0.65 -5.26 -10.57
C PRO A 205 0.85 -5.53 -10.76
N GLY A 206 1.14 -6.66 -11.39
CA GLY A 206 2.49 -7.07 -11.76
C GLY A 206 3.30 -7.71 -10.63
N VAL A 207 2.79 -7.85 -9.40
CA VAL A 207 3.51 -8.54 -8.33
C VAL A 207 3.61 -10.05 -8.60
N PRO A 208 4.70 -10.72 -8.17
CA PRO A 208 4.80 -12.17 -8.25
C PRO A 208 3.71 -12.88 -7.44
N LYS A 209 3.32 -14.08 -7.86
CA LYS A 209 2.33 -14.90 -7.14
C LYS A 209 2.73 -15.17 -5.68
N GLU A 210 4.03 -15.30 -5.42
CA GLU A 210 4.57 -15.47 -4.06
C GLU A 210 4.12 -14.35 -3.11
N TYR A 211 3.96 -13.11 -3.60
CA TYR A 211 3.54 -11.98 -2.75
C TYR A 211 2.09 -12.17 -2.31
N TRP A 212 1.23 -12.63 -3.22
CA TRP A 212 -0.15 -12.98 -2.92
C TRP A 212 -0.23 -14.15 -1.94
N GLU A 213 0.52 -15.23 -2.20
CA GLU A 213 0.52 -16.45 -1.38
C GLU A 213 0.96 -16.16 0.05
N TRP A 214 2.04 -15.40 0.19
CA TRP A 214 2.57 -15.03 1.51
C TRP A 214 1.62 -14.09 2.25
N ALA A 215 1.13 -13.03 1.61
CA ALA A 215 0.18 -12.10 2.21
C ALA A 215 -1.10 -12.83 2.66
N LEU A 216 -1.63 -13.73 1.82
CA LEU A 216 -2.79 -14.54 2.15
C LEU A 216 -2.49 -15.47 3.35
N GLY A 217 -1.31 -16.09 3.39
CA GLY A 217 -0.88 -16.93 4.51
C GLY A 217 -0.82 -16.18 5.84
N VAL A 218 -0.32 -14.95 5.85
CA VAL A 218 -0.33 -14.07 7.03
C VAL A 218 -1.75 -13.76 7.47
N ILE A 219 -2.63 -13.34 6.55
CA ILE A 219 -4.03 -13.02 6.85
C ILE A 219 -4.79 -14.27 7.34
N GLN A 220 -4.53 -15.44 6.74
CA GLN A 220 -5.07 -16.73 7.18
C GLN A 220 -4.66 -17.04 8.61
N THR A 221 -3.40 -16.78 8.95
CA THR A 221 -2.90 -17.02 10.31
C THR A 221 -3.54 -16.06 11.31
N ILE A 222 -3.69 -14.77 10.96
CA ILE A 222 -4.43 -13.80 11.80
C ILE A 222 -5.88 -14.25 12.02
N TRP A 223 -6.56 -14.73 10.98
CA TRP A 223 -7.91 -15.29 11.12
C TRP A 223 -7.94 -16.50 12.05
N GLY A 224 -7.02 -17.45 11.88
CA GLY A 224 -6.96 -18.66 12.70
C GLY A 224 -6.63 -18.38 14.16
N ASP A 225 -5.76 -17.41 14.42
CA ASP A 225 -5.31 -17.04 15.76
C ASP A 225 -6.33 -16.15 16.50
N MET A 226 -6.98 -15.22 15.79
CA MET A 226 -7.80 -14.17 16.44
C MET A 226 -9.30 -14.20 16.08
N GLY A 227 -9.72 -15.00 15.10
CA GLY A 227 -11.13 -15.04 14.67
C GLY A 227 -11.66 -13.73 14.07
N MET A 228 -10.79 -12.85 13.56
CA MET A 228 -11.17 -11.53 13.07
C MET A 228 -11.97 -11.62 11.75
N LEU A 229 -13.27 -11.31 11.78
CA LEU A 229 -14.11 -11.31 10.57
C LEU A 229 -13.55 -10.43 9.44
N HIS A 230 -12.83 -9.35 9.79
CA HIS A 230 -12.16 -8.51 8.81
C HIS A 230 -11.06 -9.26 8.04
N ALA A 231 -10.28 -10.11 8.72
CA ALA A 231 -9.27 -10.97 8.07
C ALA A 231 -9.95 -11.94 7.09
N ARG A 232 -11.07 -12.55 7.49
CA ARG A 232 -11.87 -13.40 6.61
C ARG A 232 -12.32 -12.67 5.34
N SER A 233 -12.89 -11.48 5.49
CA SER A 233 -13.32 -10.66 4.36
C SER A 233 -12.16 -10.32 3.41
N MET A 234 -10.98 -9.97 3.94
CA MET A 234 -9.80 -9.71 3.10
C MET A 234 -9.34 -10.96 2.35
N MET A 235 -9.34 -12.15 2.98
CA MET A 235 -9.00 -13.40 2.28
C MET A 235 -9.96 -13.70 1.13
N GLU A 236 -11.27 -13.54 1.35
CA GLU A 236 -12.29 -13.78 0.33
C GLU A 236 -12.08 -12.83 -0.86
N ALA A 237 -11.79 -11.54 -0.59
CA ALA A 237 -11.46 -10.57 -1.62
C ALA A 237 -10.17 -10.91 -2.39
N MET A 238 -9.13 -11.39 -1.71
CA MET A 238 -7.88 -11.80 -2.34
C MET A 238 -8.06 -13.03 -3.25
N ARG A 239 -8.86 -14.01 -2.84
CA ARG A 239 -9.18 -15.19 -3.65
C ARG A 239 -10.01 -14.82 -4.88
N ALA A 240 -11.02 -13.97 -4.71
CA ALA A 240 -11.82 -13.47 -5.83
C ALA A 240 -10.98 -12.68 -6.85
N HIS A 241 -9.97 -11.93 -6.37
CA HIS A 241 -9.02 -11.24 -7.24
C HIS A 241 -8.19 -12.25 -8.06
N GLU A 242 -7.59 -13.25 -7.42
CA GLU A 242 -6.79 -14.28 -8.10
C GLU A 242 -7.61 -15.05 -9.14
N ASP A 243 -8.84 -15.43 -8.81
CA ASP A 243 -9.77 -16.06 -9.75
C ASP A 243 -10.03 -15.18 -10.99
N THR A 244 -10.11 -13.86 -10.79
CA THR A 244 -10.30 -12.89 -11.88
C THR A 244 -9.05 -12.81 -12.76
N VAL A 245 -7.87 -12.71 -12.16
CA VAL A 245 -6.58 -12.65 -12.88
C VAL A 245 -6.37 -13.92 -13.72
N LEU A 246 -6.64 -15.10 -13.16
CA LEU A 246 -6.54 -16.38 -13.86
C LEU A 246 -7.48 -16.45 -15.07
N ARG A 247 -8.74 -15.99 -14.91
CA ARG A 247 -9.71 -15.94 -16.01
C ARG A 247 -9.30 -14.96 -17.10
N SER A 248 -8.85 -13.77 -16.73
CA SER A 248 -8.40 -12.75 -17.68
C SER A 248 -7.13 -13.17 -18.43
N GLY A 249 -6.18 -13.82 -17.74
CA GLY A 249 -4.99 -14.40 -18.37
C GLY A 249 -5.34 -15.50 -19.37
N ALA A 250 -6.25 -16.42 -19.00
CA ALA A 250 -6.73 -17.46 -19.91
C ALA A 250 -7.46 -16.89 -21.13
N ALA A 251 -8.25 -15.82 -20.96
CA ALA A 251 -8.94 -15.16 -22.06
C ALA A 251 -7.98 -14.41 -23.01
N GLY A 252 -6.90 -13.81 -22.48
CA GLY A 252 -5.87 -13.16 -23.29
C GLY A 252 -5.10 -14.15 -24.16
N ILE A 253 -4.72 -15.30 -23.60
CA ILE A 253 -4.04 -16.38 -24.35
C ILE A 253 -4.92 -16.89 -25.51
N LEU A 254 -6.23 -17.03 -25.29
CA LEU A 254 -7.17 -17.48 -26.33
C LEU A 254 -7.47 -16.43 -27.41
N ALA A 255 -7.19 -15.14 -27.15
CA ALA A 255 -7.41 -14.06 -28.11
C ALA A 255 -6.20 -13.83 -29.04
N ASP A 256 -5.01 -14.23 -28.62
CA ASP A 256 -3.77 -14.13 -29.42
C ASP A 256 -3.57 -15.30 -30.40
N ASP A 257 -4.48 -16.29 -30.40
CA ASP A 257 -4.45 -17.50 -31.24
C ASP A 257 -5.34 -17.43 -32.51
N TRP A 258 -5.79 -16.23 -32.95
CA TRP A 258 -6.63 -16.04 -34.15
C TRP A 258 -6.13 -14.97 -35.12
#